data_AF-A0A811MVF8-F1
#
_entry.id   AF-A0A811MVF8-F1
#
_cell.length_a   1.000
_cell.length_b   1.000
_cell.length_c   1.000
_cell.angle_alpha   90.00
_cell.angle_beta   90.00
_cell.angle_gamma   90.00
#
_symmetry.space_group_name_H-M   'P 1'
#
loop_
_entity.id
_entity.type
_entity.pdbx_description
1 polymer ?
#
loop_
_entity_poly.entity_id
_entity_poly.type
_entity_poly.pdbx_seq_one_letter_code
_entity_poly.pdbx_strand_id
1 'polypeptide(L)'
;MQLIALLLLLPLLVVAAYLTAAAAPRRQRSRCYLLDYVCYKPPDDRKVSTEMLSAANDRNERLSVPLRRFLLRVVLRSGLGEHTYAPRTVIARRKHSPTHQDCLDEMDAFFHATVAELFARARQTSLGLGPRDHLAPSLASRIVRAHGMCDDVCMILTQYTA
;
A
#
# COMPACT_ATOMS: atom_id res chain seq x y z
N MET A 1 11.60 38.65 -50.02
CA MET A 1 12.55 38.02 -49.07
C MET A 1 12.01 37.97 -47.64
N GLN A 2 11.59 39.09 -47.05
CA GLN A 2 11.09 39.13 -45.66
C GLN A 2 9.79 38.34 -45.43
N LEU A 3 8.84 38.38 -46.36
CA LEU A 3 7.56 37.66 -46.22
C LEU A 3 7.72 36.13 -46.24
N ILE A 4 8.61 35.63 -47.09
CA ILE A 4 8.93 34.20 -47.21
C ILE A 4 9.66 33.72 -45.95
N ALA A 5 10.56 34.53 -45.41
CA ALA A 5 11.22 34.24 -44.13
C ALA A 5 10.21 34.15 -42.98
N LEU A 6 9.22 35.05 -42.94
CA LEU A 6 8.16 35.02 -41.91
C LEU A 6 7.28 33.77 -42.03
N LEU A 7 6.94 33.37 -43.27
CA LEU A 7 6.11 32.20 -43.55
C LEU A 7 6.78 30.88 -43.15
N LEU A 8 8.12 30.82 -43.20
CA LEU A 8 8.91 29.66 -42.77
C LEU A 8 9.22 29.67 -41.26
N LEU A 9 9.34 30.86 -40.66
CA LEU A 9 9.64 31.00 -39.23
C LEU A 9 8.44 30.64 -38.34
N LEU A 10 7.22 30.98 -38.77
CA LEU A 10 5.98 30.71 -38.02
C LEU A 10 5.77 29.20 -37.72
N PRO A 11 5.79 28.28 -38.70
CA PRO A 11 5.61 26.85 -38.43
C PRO A 11 6.75 26.28 -37.59
N LEU A 12 7.98 26.77 -37.77
CA LEU A 12 9.12 26.38 -36.95
C LEU A 12 8.90 26.73 -35.47
N LEU A 13 8.34 27.91 -35.20
CA LEU A 13 8.05 28.38 -33.84
C LEU A 13 6.89 27.59 -33.21
N VAL A 14 5.88 27.23 -34.00
CA VAL A 14 4.77 26.36 -33.56
C VAL A 14 5.26 24.95 -33.23
N VAL A 15 6.12 24.36 -34.07
CA VAL A 15 6.71 23.04 -33.82
C VAL A 15 7.61 23.08 -32.58
N ALA A 16 8.43 24.12 -32.43
CA ALA A 16 9.25 24.30 -31.24
C ALA A 16 8.41 24.43 -29.97
N ALA A 17 7.31 25.20 -30.00
CA ALA A 17 6.38 25.34 -28.88
C ALA A 17 5.66 24.01 -28.54
N TYR A 18 5.28 23.23 -29.55
CA TYR A 18 4.69 21.91 -29.35
C TYR A 18 5.68 20.93 -28.71
N LEU A 19 6.93 20.92 -29.17
CA LEU A 19 7.98 20.07 -28.62
C LEU A 19 8.34 20.42 -27.17
N THR A 20 8.39 21.72 -26.81
CA THR A 20 8.63 22.14 -25.43
C THR A 20 7.45 21.80 -24.52
N ALA A 21 6.21 21.99 -24.99
CA ALA A 21 5.01 21.60 -24.27
C ALA A 21 4.91 20.08 -24.04
N ALA A 22 5.30 19.26 -25.03
CA ALA A 22 5.33 17.80 -24.92
C ALA A 22 6.47 17.29 -24.02
N ALA A 23 7.61 18.00 -23.96
CA ALA A 23 8.77 17.64 -23.14
C ALA A 23 8.65 18.08 -21.66
N ALA A 24 7.91 19.15 -21.38
CA ALA A 24 7.67 19.65 -20.01
C ALA A 24 7.11 18.59 -19.03
N PRO A 25 6.01 17.85 -19.35
CA PRO A 25 5.47 16.84 -18.45
C PRO A 25 6.42 15.64 -18.30
N ARG A 26 7.24 15.32 -19.32
CA ARG A 26 8.26 14.26 -19.20
C ARG A 26 9.34 14.61 -18.18
N ARG A 27 9.77 15.88 -18.11
CA ARG A 27 10.75 16.35 -17.11
C ARG A 27 10.18 16.44 -15.70
N GLN A 28 8.91 16.81 -15.56
CA GLN A 28 8.24 16.87 -14.26
C GLN A 28 7.98 15.48 -13.67
N ARG A 29 7.66 14.48 -14.50
CA ARG A 29 7.47 13.08 -14.08
C ARG A 29 8.75 12.40 -13.57
N SER A 30 9.94 12.96 -13.81
CA SER A 30 11.21 12.37 -13.38
C SER A 30 11.55 12.65 -11.92
N ARG A 31 10.77 13.47 -11.21
CA ARG A 31 11.06 13.89 -9.83
C ARG A 31 9.96 13.40 -8.89
N CYS A 32 10.08 12.15 -8.46
CA CYS A 32 9.25 11.59 -7.40
C CYS A 32 9.92 11.86 -6.05
N TYR A 33 9.22 12.55 -5.16
CA TYR A 33 9.68 12.82 -3.81
C TYR A 33 8.78 12.10 -2.80
N LEU A 34 9.38 11.47 -1.81
CA LEU A 34 8.65 11.01 -0.62
C LEU A 34 8.33 12.23 0.23
N LEU A 35 7.07 12.65 0.25
CA LEU A 35 6.64 13.82 1.02
C LEU A 35 6.45 13.49 2.49
N ASP A 36 5.84 12.34 2.78
CA ASP A 36 5.59 11.89 4.14
C ASP A 36 5.41 10.37 4.18
N TYR A 37 5.53 9.79 5.37
CA TYR A 37 5.23 8.39 5.64
C TYR A 37 4.69 8.22 7.06
N VAL A 38 3.82 7.23 7.23
CA VAL A 38 3.30 6.82 8.54
C VAL A 38 3.53 5.32 8.69
N CYS A 39 4.06 4.93 9.84
CA CYS A 39 4.22 3.54 10.22
C CYS A 39 3.17 3.19 11.27
N TYR A 40 2.32 2.23 10.97
CA TYR A 40 1.40 1.69 11.96
C TYR A 40 2.11 0.68 12.87
N LYS A 41 2.00 0.93 14.17
CA LYS A 41 2.37 -0.03 15.21
C LYS A 41 1.08 -0.59 15.82
N PRO A 42 0.84 -1.91 15.77
CA PRO A 42 -0.31 -2.49 16.42
C PRO A 42 -0.25 -2.27 17.95
N PRO A 43 -1.41 -2.20 18.62
CA PRO A 43 -1.47 -2.08 20.07
C PRO A 43 -0.89 -3.34 20.75
N ASP A 44 -0.41 -3.19 21.99
CA ASP A 44 0.31 -4.25 22.72
C ASP A 44 -0.57 -5.43 23.13
N ASP A 45 -1.90 -5.30 23.08
CA ASP A 45 -2.84 -6.43 23.15
C ASP A 45 -2.63 -7.45 22.01
N ARG A 46 -1.99 -7.02 20.92
CA ARG A 46 -1.62 -7.87 19.79
C ARG A 46 -0.20 -8.43 19.85
N LYS A 47 0.55 -8.13 20.92
CA LYS A 47 1.94 -8.56 21.08
C LYS A 47 1.99 -9.99 21.60
N VAL A 48 2.74 -10.84 20.92
CA VAL A 48 2.88 -12.27 21.20
C VAL A 48 4.36 -12.57 21.44
N SER A 49 4.67 -13.32 22.49
CA SER A 49 6.02 -13.82 22.75
C SER A 49 6.31 -15.11 21.98
N THR A 50 7.59 -15.41 21.81
CA THR A 50 8.06 -16.70 21.28
C THR A 50 7.42 -17.89 22.00
N GLU A 51 7.27 -17.80 23.33
CA GLU A 51 6.65 -18.82 24.18
C GLU A 51 5.14 -18.94 23.97
N MET A 52 4.43 -17.82 23.79
CA MET A 52 3.00 -17.85 23.48
C MET A 52 2.74 -18.51 22.13
N LEU A 53 3.64 -18.29 21.16
CA LEU A 53 3.54 -18.91 19.84
C LEU A 53 3.80 -20.42 19.90
N SER A 54 4.81 -20.86 20.65
CA SER A 54 5.08 -22.30 20.83
C SER A 54 3.90 -22.99 21.52
N ALA A 55 3.36 -22.39 22.59
CA ALA A 55 2.20 -22.90 23.31
C ALA A 55 0.90 -22.89 22.47
N ALA A 56 0.74 -21.93 21.57
CA ALA A 56 -0.39 -21.90 20.64
C ALA A 56 -0.28 -22.99 19.56
N ASN A 57 0.95 -23.27 19.09
CA ASN A 57 1.21 -24.30 18.10
C ASN A 57 0.92 -25.70 18.68
N ASP A 58 1.39 -25.99 19.90
CA ASP A 58 1.23 -27.31 20.53
C ASP A 58 -0.22 -27.74 20.78
N ARG A 59 -1.15 -26.77 20.83
CA ARG A 59 -2.59 -27.01 21.03
C ARG A 59 -3.38 -27.16 19.73
N ASN A 60 -2.74 -27.00 18.56
CA ASN A 60 -3.42 -27.13 17.28
C ASN A 60 -3.43 -28.59 16.81
N GLU A 61 -4.53 -29.30 17.10
CA GLU A 61 -4.72 -30.73 16.79
C GLU A 61 -4.82 -31.03 15.28
N ARG A 62 -5.04 -30.01 14.43
CA ARG A 62 -5.15 -30.18 12.96
C ARG A 62 -3.81 -30.35 12.27
N LEU A 63 -2.72 -29.96 12.93
CA LEU A 63 -1.38 -30.10 12.39
C LEU A 63 -0.73 -31.35 12.97
N SER A 64 -0.18 -32.18 12.10
CA SER A 64 0.66 -33.29 12.52
C SER A 64 1.87 -32.76 13.31
N VAL A 65 2.32 -33.53 14.29
CA VAL A 65 3.50 -33.20 15.12
C VAL A 65 4.72 -32.78 14.28
N PRO A 66 5.10 -33.47 13.19
CA PRO A 66 6.23 -33.04 12.37
C PRO A 66 6.02 -31.70 11.67
N LEU A 67 4.81 -31.43 11.17
CA LEU A 67 4.48 -30.16 10.51
C LEU A 67 4.50 -28.99 11.50
N ARG A 68 3.98 -29.21 12.71
CA ARG A 68 4.04 -28.24 13.82
C ARG A 68 5.48 -27.84 14.18
N ARG A 69 6.37 -28.84 14.35
CA ARG A 69 7.80 -28.60 14.62
C ARG A 69 8.49 -27.87 13.47
N PHE A 70 8.13 -28.19 12.23
CA PHE A 70 8.63 -27.48 11.05
C PHE A 70 8.24 -26.01 11.07
N LEU A 71 6.95 -25.69 11.23
CA LEU A 71 6.46 -24.32 11.28
C LEU A 71 7.09 -23.52 12.43
N LEU A 72 7.23 -24.13 13.62
CA LEU A 72 7.92 -23.47 14.74
C LEU A 72 9.36 -23.12 14.40
N ARG A 73 10.10 -24.04 13.76
CA ARG A 73 11.47 -23.77 13.31
C ARG A 73 11.54 -22.65 12.28
N VAL A 74 10.57 -22.58 11.37
CA VAL A 74 10.49 -21.48 10.39
C VAL A 74 10.33 -20.14 11.11
N VAL A 75 9.39 -20.06 12.06
CA VAL A 75 9.14 -18.79 12.78
C VAL A 75 10.31 -18.37 13.66
N LEU A 76 10.96 -19.33 14.34
CA LEU A 76 12.15 -19.04 15.15
C LEU A 76 13.36 -18.61 14.30
N ARG A 77 13.44 -19.05 13.04
CA ARG A 77 14.56 -18.74 12.14
C ARG A 77 14.31 -17.56 11.20
N SER A 78 13.10 -16.99 11.18
CA SER A 78 12.77 -15.84 10.33
C SER A 78 13.30 -14.50 10.87
N GLY A 79 14.08 -14.49 11.95
CA GLY A 79 14.64 -13.27 12.53
C GLY A 79 13.61 -12.39 13.24
N LEU A 80 12.48 -12.97 13.66
CA LEU A 80 11.54 -12.26 14.53
C LEU A 80 12.16 -12.14 15.93
N GLY A 81 12.04 -10.96 16.54
CA GLY A 81 12.47 -10.77 17.92
C GLY A 81 11.62 -11.56 18.91
N GLU A 82 11.99 -11.52 20.20
CA GLU A 82 11.28 -12.23 21.28
C GLU A 82 9.81 -11.86 21.43
N HIS A 83 9.45 -10.70 20.89
CA HIS A 83 8.08 -10.27 20.76
C HIS A 83 7.77 -9.82 19.34
N THR A 84 6.63 -10.29 18.83
CA THR A 84 6.10 -9.89 17.53
C THR A 84 4.60 -9.61 17.63
N TYR A 85 4.03 -8.92 16.66
CA TYR A 85 2.59 -8.67 16.62
C TYR A 85 1.92 -9.71 15.73
N ALA A 86 0.80 -10.27 16.20
CA ALA A 86 0.01 -11.23 15.44
C ALA A 86 -1.40 -10.70 15.16
N PRO A 87 -2.04 -11.13 14.06
CA PRO A 87 -3.43 -10.77 13.78
C PRO A 87 -4.36 -11.19 14.91
N ARG A 88 -5.43 -10.43 15.11
CA ARG A 88 -6.43 -10.73 16.14
C ARG A 88 -7.02 -12.14 16.01
N THR A 89 -7.15 -12.66 14.81
CA THR A 89 -7.62 -14.03 14.55
C THR A 89 -6.70 -15.09 15.14
N VAL A 90 -5.39 -14.85 15.14
CA VAL A 90 -4.38 -15.74 15.73
C VAL A 90 -4.45 -15.69 17.26
N ILE A 91 -4.64 -14.49 17.83
CA ILE A 91 -4.60 -14.26 19.28
C ILE A 91 -5.92 -14.63 19.96
N ALA A 92 -7.04 -14.20 19.39
CA ALA A 92 -8.37 -14.40 19.96
C ALA A 92 -8.82 -15.87 19.92
N ARG A 93 -8.04 -16.76 19.29
CA ARG A 93 -8.34 -18.19 19.11
C ARG A 93 -9.76 -18.44 18.57
N ARG A 94 -10.37 -17.43 17.93
CA ARG A 94 -11.72 -17.54 17.40
C ARG A 94 -11.66 -18.40 16.16
N LYS A 95 -11.90 -19.69 16.41
CA LYS A 95 -12.29 -20.74 15.47
C LYS A 95 -11.28 -20.98 14.36
N HIS A 96 -10.80 -22.20 14.35
CA HIS A 96 -10.35 -23.09 13.27
C HIS A 96 -10.55 -22.74 11.77
N SER A 97 -11.11 -21.59 11.38
CA SER A 97 -11.26 -21.09 10.02
C SER A 97 -11.39 -19.56 10.06
N PRO A 98 -10.29 -18.78 9.89
CA PRO A 98 -10.42 -17.34 9.66
C PRO A 98 -11.29 -17.12 8.43
N THR A 99 -12.28 -16.24 8.54
CA THR A 99 -13.16 -15.91 7.42
C THR A 99 -12.52 -14.84 6.54
N HIS A 100 -12.97 -14.74 5.30
CA HIS A 100 -12.59 -13.63 4.43
C HIS A 100 -12.90 -12.27 5.07
N GLN A 101 -14.02 -12.18 5.81
CA GLN A 101 -14.41 -10.96 6.51
C GLN A 101 -13.42 -10.58 7.63
N ASP A 102 -12.91 -11.56 8.39
CA ASP A 102 -11.92 -11.27 9.44
C ASP A 102 -10.64 -10.65 8.86
N CYS A 103 -10.21 -11.11 7.68
CA CYS A 103 -9.08 -10.51 6.97
C CYS A 103 -9.40 -9.07 6.53
N LEU A 104 -10.60 -8.85 5.99
CA LEU A 104 -11.05 -7.53 5.55
C LEU A 104 -11.13 -6.54 6.72
N ASP A 105 -11.63 -6.96 7.87
CA ASP A 105 -11.76 -6.14 9.07
C ASP A 105 -10.39 -5.79 9.68
N GLU A 106 -9.46 -6.76 9.71
CA GLU A 106 -8.09 -6.53 10.18
C GLU A 106 -7.35 -5.54 9.29
N MET A 107 -7.52 -5.66 7.97
CA MET A 107 -6.98 -4.70 7.00
C MET A 107 -7.56 -3.29 7.24
N ASP A 108 -8.88 -3.14 7.35
CA ASP A 108 -9.50 -1.81 7.53
C ASP A 108 -9.05 -1.13 8.82
N ALA A 109 -8.94 -1.88 9.92
CA ALA A 109 -8.47 -1.35 11.19
C ALA A 109 -7.05 -0.77 11.10
N PHE A 110 -6.20 -1.36 10.28
CA PHE A 110 -4.84 -0.88 10.00
C PHE A 110 -4.85 0.33 9.04
N PHE A 111 -5.51 0.21 7.89
CA PHE A 111 -5.40 1.20 6.81
C PHE A 111 -6.09 2.51 7.13
N HIS A 112 -7.30 2.48 7.69
CA HIS A 112 -8.03 3.72 7.97
C HIS A 112 -7.27 4.63 8.93
N ALA A 113 -6.69 4.06 10.00
CA ALA A 113 -5.91 4.83 10.97
C ALA A 113 -4.65 5.42 10.33
N THR A 114 -3.91 4.60 9.57
CA THR A 114 -2.64 5.00 8.96
C THR A 114 -2.82 6.06 7.89
N VAL A 115 -3.82 5.90 7.03
CA VAL A 115 -4.11 6.83 5.93
C VAL A 115 -4.68 8.15 6.48
N ALA A 116 -5.56 8.09 7.49
CA ALA A 116 -6.04 9.29 8.16
C ALA A 116 -4.88 10.10 8.76
N GLU A 117 -3.95 9.43 9.43
CA GLU A 117 -2.77 10.08 10.01
C GLU A 117 -1.85 10.66 8.94
N LEU A 118 -1.63 9.93 7.84
CA LEU A 118 -0.84 10.42 6.72
C LEU A 118 -1.43 11.70 6.12
N PHE A 119 -2.75 11.74 5.91
CA PHE A 119 -3.43 12.94 5.40
C PHE A 119 -3.46 14.08 6.41
N ALA A 120 -3.50 13.79 7.72
CA ALA A 120 -3.40 14.82 8.74
C ALA A 120 -2.02 15.49 8.77
N ARG A 121 -0.94 14.74 8.50
CA ARG A 121 0.43 15.26 8.44
C ARG A 121 0.75 15.93 7.12
N ALA A 122 0.24 15.38 6.02
CA ALA A 122 0.33 15.97 4.69
C ALA A 122 -0.57 17.21 4.61
N ARG A 123 -0.04 18.36 5.06
CA ARG A 123 -0.70 19.66 4.96
C ARG A 123 -1.23 19.87 3.54
N GLN A 124 -2.55 19.79 3.40
CA GLN A 124 -3.37 20.11 2.22
C GLN A 124 -2.57 20.32 0.94
N THR A 125 -2.34 19.24 0.20
CA THR A 125 -2.10 19.38 -1.24
C THR A 125 -3.20 18.57 -1.89
N SER A 126 -4.10 19.25 -2.58
CA SER A 126 -5.08 18.66 -3.49
C SER A 126 -4.33 17.79 -4.50
N LEU A 127 -4.15 16.52 -4.15
CA LEU A 127 -3.33 15.58 -4.89
C LEU A 127 -4.19 15.05 -6.04
N GLY A 128 -4.18 15.79 -7.15
CA GLY A 128 -4.78 15.35 -8.41
C GLY A 128 -4.02 14.12 -8.91
N LEU A 129 -4.62 12.96 -8.72
CA LEU A 129 -4.14 11.66 -9.19
C LEU A 129 -5.30 11.06 -9.97
N GLY A 130 -5.05 10.42 -11.13
CA GLY A 130 -6.01 9.95 -12.18
C GLY A 130 -6.21 8.41 -12.24
N PRO A 131 -7.37 7.85 -12.62
CA PRO A 131 -7.72 6.48 -12.27
C PRO A 131 -7.15 5.45 -13.26
N ARG A 132 -6.90 4.23 -12.76
CA ARG A 132 -6.79 3.03 -13.60
C ARG A 132 -7.71 1.98 -12.99
N ASP A 133 -8.59 1.43 -13.81
CA ASP A 133 -9.69 0.55 -13.42
C ASP A 133 -9.23 -0.58 -12.48
N HIS A 134 -9.89 -0.69 -11.33
CA HIS A 134 -9.66 -1.77 -10.37
C HIS A 134 -10.94 -2.59 -10.21
N LEU A 135 -10.92 -3.79 -10.78
CA LEU A 135 -11.98 -4.80 -10.72
C LEU A 135 -12.16 -5.33 -9.29
N ALA A 136 -13.41 -5.35 -8.79
CA ALA A 136 -13.86 -5.83 -7.46
C ALA A 136 -13.21 -5.08 -6.27
N PRO A 137 -13.72 -5.12 -5.01
CA PRO A 137 -13.31 -4.14 -4.02
C PRO A 137 -11.89 -4.44 -3.52
N SER A 138 -10.91 -3.95 -4.27
CA SER A 138 -9.51 -3.95 -3.91
C SER A 138 -9.33 -3.07 -2.68
N LEU A 139 -8.28 -3.34 -1.91
CA LEU A 139 -7.86 -2.47 -0.81
C LEU A 139 -7.82 -1.00 -1.23
N ALA A 140 -7.42 -0.73 -2.47
CA ALA A 140 -7.46 0.60 -3.07
C ALA A 140 -8.85 1.24 -3.06
N SER A 141 -9.85 0.53 -3.58
CA SER A 141 -11.23 1.00 -3.63
C SER A 141 -11.84 1.24 -2.24
N ARG A 142 -11.40 0.47 -1.23
CA ARG A 142 -11.84 0.62 0.16
C ARG A 142 -11.28 1.89 0.78
N ILE A 143 -10.00 2.17 0.57
CA ILE A 143 -9.34 3.40 1.04
C ILE A 143 -9.98 4.64 0.39
N VAL A 144 -10.17 4.63 -0.93
CA VAL A 144 -10.79 5.73 -1.67
C VAL A 144 -12.17 6.05 -1.13
N ARG A 145 -13.00 5.01 -0.93
CA ARG A 145 -14.36 5.15 -0.38
C ARG A 145 -14.35 5.68 1.06
N ALA A 146 -13.47 5.18 1.91
CA ALA A 146 -13.42 5.55 3.33
C ALA A 146 -12.98 7.00 3.57
N HIS A 147 -12.10 7.52 2.70
CA HIS A 147 -11.55 8.87 2.85
C HIS A 147 -12.19 9.89 1.89
N GLY A 148 -13.25 9.51 1.16
CA GLY A 148 -13.96 10.41 0.25
C GLY A 148 -13.04 10.99 -0.83
N MET A 149 -12.04 10.21 -1.26
CA MET A 149 -11.11 10.67 -2.28
C MET A 149 -11.85 10.74 -3.62
N CYS A 150 -11.63 11.79 -4.42
CA CYS A 150 -12.31 11.97 -5.71
C CYS A 150 -12.12 10.75 -6.63
N ASP A 151 -13.09 10.50 -7.52
CA ASP A 151 -13.07 9.39 -8.49
C ASP A 151 -11.83 9.38 -9.41
N ASP A 152 -11.03 10.45 -9.37
CA ASP A 152 -9.79 10.53 -10.08
C ASP A 152 -8.68 9.65 -9.49
N VAL A 153 -8.62 9.22 -8.22
CA VAL A 153 -7.38 8.66 -7.60
C VAL A 153 -6.60 7.58 -8.39
N CYS A 154 -5.29 7.80 -8.64
CA CYS A 154 -4.34 6.81 -9.16
C CYS A 154 -3.66 6.03 -8.04
N MET A 155 -3.91 4.73 -7.92
CA MET A 155 -3.07 3.87 -7.09
C MET A 155 -2.02 3.17 -7.97
N ILE A 156 -0.76 3.62 -7.86
CA ILE A 156 0.36 2.96 -8.55
C ILE A 156 0.79 1.77 -7.70
N LEU A 157 0.20 0.61 -7.96
CA LEU A 157 0.77 -0.66 -7.53
C LEU A 157 1.90 -0.99 -8.50
N THR A 158 3.14 -0.71 -8.10
CA THR A 158 4.31 -1.25 -8.80
C THR A 158 4.28 -2.76 -8.65
N GLN A 159 3.74 -3.46 -9.65
CA GLN A 159 3.96 -4.90 -9.78
C GLN A 159 5.44 -5.09 -10.04
N TYR A 160 6.15 -5.59 -9.03
CA TYR A 160 7.51 -6.05 -9.15
C TYR A 160 7.44 -7.38 -9.94
N THR A 161 7.41 -7.29 -11.26
CA THR A 161 7.71 -8.44 -12.11
C THR A 161 9.22 -8.65 -12.01
N ALA A 162 9.61 -9.60 -11.16
CA ALA A 162 10.96 -10.15 -11.10
C ALA A 162 11.23 -11.02 -12.34
#